data_AF-A0A1D2QYG4-F1
#
_entry.id   AF-A0A1D2QYG4-F1
#
_cell.length_a   1.000
_cell.length_b   1.000
_cell.length_c   1.000
_cell.angle_alpha   90.00
_cell.angle_beta   90.00
_cell.angle_gamma   90.00
#
_symmetry.space_group_name_H-M   'P 1'
#
loop_
_entity.id
_entity.type
_entity.pdbx_description
1 polymer ?
#
loop_
_entity_poly.entity_id
_entity_poly.type
_entity_poly.pdbx_seq_one_letter_code
_entity_poly.pdbx_strand_id
1 'polypeptide(L)'
;MNILEDYFEHVKIHRGENTYKTKKYSLQPFEDWLKSNKKSLKDCTDDDIALYLKKKKEKKKLLNRTLKQYLREIKTMFRWYEKRKRVDMPTDVSDFPKYLKEINRCELIAQMQIPSFMIGPDPEKLPSLTFEDFQKLIKVAEYHDRIIIYLLAYFGMRVREFINSLNESNIDWQKGEVKVVGTKTKASPRTLYFDKQYTGKIIDIYLKNRATYKKKYRHQINKRLDRYKDPIDTKNNPHAFRRLFNTEMFKSLNQKHKDPMDRYIVKRFMGHEKEKDPTELYSNLPDLKNIWLKYHYLNDYHNLIQLP
;
A
#
# COMPACT_ATOMS: atom_id res chain seq x y z
N MET A 1 -9.87 30.89 -15.39
CA MET A 1 -9.26 29.55 -15.47
C MET A 1 -8.45 29.29 -14.21
N ASN A 2 -8.90 28.34 -13.39
CA ASN A 2 -8.25 27.96 -12.15
C ASN A 2 -7.40 26.71 -12.38
N ILE A 3 -6.08 26.89 -12.41
CA ILE A 3 -5.10 25.83 -12.72
C ILE A 3 -5.32 24.57 -11.87
N LEU A 4 -5.66 24.74 -10.60
CA LEU A 4 -5.77 23.62 -9.68
C LEU A 4 -7.06 22.83 -9.87
N GLU A 5 -8.18 23.53 -10.12
CA GLU A 5 -9.48 22.90 -10.39
C GLU A 5 -9.40 22.07 -11.68
N ASP A 6 -8.89 22.65 -12.76
CA ASP A 6 -8.73 21.97 -14.05
C ASP A 6 -7.82 20.72 -13.92
N TYR A 7 -6.75 20.82 -13.12
CA TYR A 7 -5.87 19.69 -12.84
C TYR A 7 -6.59 18.58 -12.04
N PHE A 8 -7.40 18.95 -11.07
CA PHE A 8 -8.17 18.00 -10.27
C PHE A 8 -9.22 17.27 -11.10
N GLU A 9 -9.88 17.95 -12.04
CA GLU A 9 -10.78 17.31 -13.00
C GLU A 9 -10.03 16.33 -13.89
N HIS A 10 -8.90 16.74 -14.47
CA HIS A 10 -8.04 15.85 -15.26
C HIS A 10 -7.65 14.59 -14.46
N VAL A 11 -7.21 14.75 -13.20
CA VAL A 11 -6.85 13.62 -12.33
C VAL A 11 -8.05 12.74 -12.03
N LYS A 12 -9.24 13.30 -11.77
CA LYS A 12 -10.46 12.54 -11.46
C LYS A 12 -10.89 11.68 -12.64
N ILE A 13 -10.76 12.19 -13.87
CA ILE A 13 -11.08 11.46 -15.10
C ILE A 13 -10.07 10.34 -15.37
N HIS A 14 -8.77 10.60 -15.20
CA HIS A 14 -7.71 9.69 -15.68
C HIS A 14 -7.10 8.80 -14.60
N ARG A 15 -7.39 9.02 -13.31
CA ARG A 15 -6.77 8.32 -12.19
C ARG A 15 -7.82 7.87 -11.18
N GLY A 16 -7.48 6.83 -10.41
CA GLY A 16 -8.38 6.31 -9.38
C GLY A 16 -8.55 7.26 -8.20
N GLU A 17 -9.69 7.13 -7.51
CA GLU A 17 -10.15 7.98 -6.39
C GLU A 17 -9.08 8.23 -5.30
N ASN A 18 -8.27 7.23 -4.96
CA ASN A 18 -7.21 7.43 -3.95
C ASN A 18 -6.13 8.39 -4.44
N THR A 19 -5.75 8.33 -5.72
CA THR A 19 -4.76 9.23 -6.32
C THR A 19 -5.30 10.65 -6.37
N TYR A 20 -6.58 10.81 -6.70
CA TYR A 20 -7.28 12.10 -6.61
C TYR A 20 -7.21 12.67 -5.19
N LYS A 21 -7.63 11.90 -4.18
CA LYS A 21 -7.58 12.33 -2.77
C LYS A 21 -6.17 12.70 -2.31
N THR A 22 -5.15 11.90 -2.66
CA THR A 22 -3.76 12.20 -2.31
C THR A 22 -3.27 13.50 -2.95
N LYS A 23 -3.52 13.69 -4.26
CA LYS A 23 -3.14 14.92 -4.97
C LYS A 23 -3.85 16.15 -4.39
N LYS A 24 -5.16 16.05 -4.14
CA LYS A 24 -5.94 17.12 -3.50
C LYS A 24 -5.40 17.49 -2.12
N TYR A 25 -5.11 16.49 -1.29
CA TYR A 25 -4.53 16.70 0.04
C TYR A 25 -3.16 17.38 0.01
N SER A 26 -2.33 17.09 -1.00
CA SER A 26 -1.01 17.71 -1.14
C SER A 26 -1.06 19.12 -1.74
N LEU A 27 -1.95 19.38 -2.69
CA LEU A 27 -1.95 20.60 -3.50
C LEU A 27 -2.88 21.69 -2.98
N GLN A 28 -4.05 21.36 -2.42
CA GLN A 28 -4.96 22.39 -1.88
C GLN A 28 -4.27 23.24 -0.80
N PRO A 29 -3.57 22.65 0.19
CA PRO A 29 -2.92 23.45 1.22
C PRO A 29 -1.74 24.29 0.70
N PHE A 30 -1.22 23.97 -0.50
CA PHE A 30 -0.19 24.76 -1.15
C PHE A 30 -0.80 25.98 -1.83
N GLU A 31 -1.91 25.82 -2.55
CA GLU A 31 -2.64 26.95 -3.13
C GLU A 31 -3.17 27.91 -2.06
N ASP A 32 -3.73 27.38 -0.97
CA ASP A 32 -4.19 28.19 0.17
C ASP A 32 -3.03 28.97 0.81
N TRP A 33 -1.84 28.35 0.86
CA TRP A 33 -0.64 29.01 1.35
C TRP A 33 -0.18 30.12 0.40
N LEU A 34 -0.20 29.91 -0.92
CA LEU A 34 0.11 30.97 -1.88
C LEU A 34 -0.85 32.15 -1.73
N LYS A 35 -2.17 31.89 -1.66
CA LYS A 35 -3.21 32.92 -1.47
C LYS A 35 -2.96 33.75 -0.20
N SER A 36 -2.63 33.10 0.91
CA SER A 36 -2.32 33.82 2.16
C SER A 36 -1.02 34.63 2.11
N ASN A 37 -0.11 34.34 1.17
CA ASN A 37 1.09 35.13 0.91
C ASN A 37 0.91 36.07 -0.30
N LYS A 38 -0.34 36.38 -0.68
CA LYS A 38 -0.69 37.26 -1.81
C LYS A 38 -0.08 36.83 -3.16
N LYS A 39 0.11 35.51 -3.33
CA LYS A 39 0.61 34.90 -4.57
C LYS A 39 -0.42 33.98 -5.20
N SER A 40 -0.26 33.74 -6.50
CA SER A 40 -1.07 32.78 -7.25
C SER A 40 -0.20 31.66 -7.81
N LEU A 41 -0.82 30.58 -8.31
CA LEU A 41 -0.11 29.52 -9.03
C LEU A 41 0.57 30.02 -10.33
N LYS A 42 0.13 31.17 -10.87
CA LYS A 42 0.71 31.80 -12.06
C LYS A 42 1.99 32.57 -11.76
N ASP A 43 2.14 33.06 -10.53
CA ASP A 43 3.26 33.91 -10.09
C ASP A 43 4.22 33.19 -9.15
N CYS A 44 3.94 31.92 -8.84
CA CYS A 44 4.75 31.08 -7.98
C CYS A 44 6.12 30.78 -8.59
N THR A 45 7.17 30.86 -7.78
CA THR A 45 8.54 30.44 -8.12
C THR A 45 8.93 29.13 -7.43
N ASP A 46 10.10 28.61 -7.73
CA ASP A 46 10.73 27.50 -7.00
C ASP A 46 11.11 27.87 -5.56
N ASP A 47 11.55 29.12 -5.33
CA ASP A 47 11.77 29.66 -3.97
C ASP A 47 10.49 29.63 -3.11
N ASP A 48 9.34 29.95 -3.69
CA ASP A 48 8.05 29.87 -2.99
C ASP A 48 7.73 28.44 -2.56
N ILE A 49 8.03 27.46 -3.42
CA ILE A 49 7.85 26.04 -3.13
C ILE A 49 8.81 25.61 -2.01
N ALA A 50 10.07 26.01 -2.09
CA ALA A 50 11.06 25.72 -1.06
C ALA A 50 10.64 26.30 0.30
N LEU A 51 10.20 27.56 0.32
CA LEU A 51 9.71 28.23 1.51
C LEU A 51 8.46 27.56 2.10
N TYR A 52 7.49 27.19 1.25
CA TYR A 52 6.31 26.44 1.67
C TYR A 52 6.67 25.11 2.35
N LEU A 53 7.55 24.33 1.72
CA LEU A 53 7.99 23.03 2.23
C LEU A 53 8.79 23.17 3.54
N LYS A 54 9.62 24.22 3.66
CA LYS A 54 10.35 24.55 4.88
C LYS A 54 9.38 24.89 6.02
N LYS A 55 8.43 25.79 5.79
CA LYS A 55 7.38 26.14 6.78
C LYS A 55 6.55 24.91 7.18
N LYS A 56 6.24 24.00 6.25
CA LYS A 56 5.54 22.74 6.57
C LYS A 56 6.38 21.81 7.43
N LYS A 57 7.69 21.72 7.17
CA LYS A 57 8.62 20.94 7.98
C LYS A 57 8.67 21.47 9.41
N GLU A 58 8.82 22.77 9.58
CA GLU A 58 8.94 23.43 10.88
C GLU A 58 7.62 23.35 11.67
N LYS A 59 6.49 23.75 11.06
CA LYS A 59 5.20 23.83 11.76
C LYS A 59 4.58 22.48 12.09
N LYS A 60 4.75 21.48 11.22
CA LYS A 60 4.08 20.17 11.35
C LYS A 60 5.05 19.01 11.63
N LYS A 61 6.35 19.28 11.79
CA LYS A 61 7.41 18.27 12.00
C LYS A 61 7.30 17.12 11.00
N LEU A 62 6.99 17.44 9.73
CA LEU A 62 6.78 16.42 8.70
C LEU A 62 8.08 15.72 8.32
N LEU A 63 7.98 14.41 8.07
CA LEU A 63 9.07 13.60 7.54
C LEU A 63 9.50 14.07 6.14
N ASN A 64 10.79 13.92 5.83
CA ASN A 64 11.37 14.25 4.53
C ASN A 64 10.67 13.50 3.39
N ARG A 65 10.31 12.22 3.57
CA ARG A 65 9.49 11.47 2.58
C ARG A 65 8.14 12.12 2.31
N THR A 66 7.48 12.65 3.35
CA THR A 66 6.19 13.34 3.19
C THR A 66 6.39 14.65 2.42
N LEU A 67 7.43 15.42 2.73
CA LEU A 67 7.73 16.65 1.98
C LEU A 67 8.09 16.35 0.51
N LYS A 68 8.86 15.28 0.26
CA LYS A 68 9.18 14.80 -1.10
C LYS A 68 7.92 14.40 -1.87
N GLN A 69 6.94 13.82 -1.18
CA GLN A 69 5.62 13.54 -1.76
C GLN A 69 4.90 14.83 -2.17
N TYR A 70 4.87 15.87 -1.31
CA TYR A 70 4.28 17.17 -1.67
C TYR A 70 4.99 17.79 -2.89
N LEU A 71 6.32 17.87 -2.85
CA LEU A 71 7.12 18.38 -3.96
C LEU A 71 6.80 17.65 -5.27
N ARG A 72 6.75 16.31 -5.23
CA ARG A 72 6.42 15.51 -6.42
C ARG A 72 5.05 15.85 -7.00
N GLU A 73 4.03 16.02 -6.15
CA GLU A 73 2.70 16.35 -6.63
C GLU A 73 2.64 17.78 -7.21
N ILE A 74 3.35 18.74 -6.61
CA ILE A 74 3.50 20.12 -7.14
C ILE A 74 4.17 20.08 -8.52
N LYS A 75 5.33 19.42 -8.64
CA LYS A 75 6.04 19.26 -9.91
C LYS A 75 5.18 18.60 -10.98
N THR A 76 4.40 17.58 -10.60
CA THR A 76 3.51 16.88 -11.54
C THR A 76 2.39 17.77 -12.04
N MET A 77 1.83 18.62 -11.19
CA MET A 77 0.78 19.58 -11.57
C MET A 77 1.34 20.64 -12.53
N PHE A 78 2.50 21.24 -12.23
CA PHE A 78 3.12 22.22 -13.11
C PHE A 78 3.55 21.63 -14.46
N ARG A 79 4.05 20.39 -14.49
CA ARG A 79 4.33 19.67 -15.75
C ARG A 79 3.07 19.41 -16.57
N TRP A 80 1.94 19.14 -15.93
CA TRP A 80 0.67 18.98 -16.63
C TRP A 80 0.21 20.31 -17.22
N TYR A 81 0.30 21.40 -16.46
CA TYR A 81 -0.13 22.72 -16.90
C TYR A 81 0.75 23.26 -18.04
N GLU A 82 2.06 23.07 -17.94
CA GLU A 82 3.04 23.38 -19.00
C GLU A 82 2.66 22.70 -20.33
N LYS A 83 2.40 21.39 -20.30
CA LYS A 83 1.98 20.64 -21.49
C LYS A 83 0.69 21.16 -22.08
N ARG A 84 -0.29 21.49 -21.25
CA ARG A 84 -1.56 22.06 -21.71
C ARG A 84 -1.35 23.41 -22.39
N LYS A 85 -0.51 24.27 -21.81
CA LYS A 85 -0.17 25.58 -22.38
C LYS A 85 0.56 25.52 -23.72
N ARG A 86 1.40 24.50 -23.94
CA ARG A 86 2.04 24.26 -25.24
C ARG A 86 1.04 23.85 -26.32
N VAL A 87 -0.07 23.20 -25.94
CA VAL A 87 -1.16 22.84 -26.87
C VAL A 87 -2.06 24.05 -27.13
N ASP A 88 -2.41 24.79 -26.07
CA ASP A 88 -3.25 25.98 -26.12
C ASP A 88 -2.46 27.26 -26.49
N MET A 89 -1.47 27.14 -27.38
CA MET A 89 -0.64 28.29 -27.80
C MET A 89 -1.51 29.34 -28.50
N PRO A 90 -1.35 30.63 -28.17
CA PRO A 90 -2.11 31.69 -28.80
C PRO A 90 -1.76 31.80 -30.28
N THR A 91 -2.73 32.25 -31.09
CA THR A 91 -2.50 32.57 -32.51
C THR A 91 -2.00 34.00 -32.70
N ASP A 92 -2.26 34.88 -31.74
CA ASP A 92 -1.79 36.27 -31.74
C ASP A 92 -0.36 36.35 -31.21
N VAL A 93 0.56 36.84 -32.05
CA VAL A 93 2.00 37.00 -31.76
C VAL A 93 2.25 37.92 -30.57
N SER A 94 1.38 38.90 -30.31
CA SER A 94 1.53 39.84 -29.20
C SER A 94 1.44 39.16 -27.82
N ASP A 95 0.73 38.03 -27.71
CA ASP A 95 0.60 37.25 -26.48
C ASP A 95 1.73 36.25 -26.25
N PHE A 96 2.56 35.97 -27.27
CA PHE A 96 3.60 34.94 -27.22
C PHE A 96 4.59 35.13 -26.08
N PRO A 97 5.15 36.34 -25.82
CA PRO A 97 6.13 36.53 -24.76
C PRO A 97 5.59 36.16 -23.38
N LYS A 98 4.31 36.47 -23.12
CA LYS A 98 3.64 36.17 -21.85
C LYS A 98 3.44 34.66 -21.68
N TYR A 99 3.03 33.97 -22.74
CA TYR A 99 2.86 32.52 -22.73
C TYR A 99 4.18 31.78 -22.55
N LEU A 100 5.23 32.19 -23.28
CA LEU A 100 6.56 31.60 -23.15
C LEU A 100 7.13 31.78 -21.75
N LYS A 101 6.97 32.96 -21.14
CA LYS A 101 7.37 33.20 -19.74
C LYS A 101 6.65 32.26 -18.78
N GLU A 102 5.35 32.03 -18.98
CA GLU A 102 4.57 31.11 -18.16
C GLU A 102 5.01 29.64 -18.34
N ILE A 103 5.26 29.20 -19.58
CA ILE A 103 5.78 27.86 -19.91
C ILE A 103 7.15 27.63 -19.26
N ASN A 104 8.09 28.55 -19.46
CA ASN A 104 9.44 28.45 -18.92
C ASN A 104 9.44 28.36 -17.40
N ARG A 105 8.60 29.15 -16.72
CA ARG A 105 8.44 29.07 -15.26
C ARG A 105 7.93 27.69 -14.81
N CYS A 106 6.93 27.15 -15.51
CA CYS A 106 6.39 25.82 -15.18
C CYS A 106 7.44 24.72 -15.40
N GLU A 107 8.24 24.84 -16.47
CA GLU A 107 9.34 23.93 -16.78
C GLU A 107 10.42 23.95 -15.69
N LEU A 108 10.86 25.15 -15.25
CA LEU A 108 11.81 25.31 -14.15
C LEU A 108 11.30 24.63 -12.87
N ILE A 109 10.04 24.87 -12.48
CA ILE A 109 9.43 24.21 -11.32
C ILE A 109 9.36 22.70 -11.52
N ALA A 110 8.97 22.22 -12.71
CA ALA A 110 8.87 20.79 -13.00
C ALA A 110 10.23 20.07 -12.97
N GLN A 111 11.33 20.82 -13.11
CA GLN A 111 12.71 20.32 -13.06
C GLN A 111 13.37 20.56 -11.69
N MET A 112 12.81 21.41 -10.83
CA MET A 112 13.31 21.77 -9.49
C MET A 112 13.92 20.57 -8.72
N GLN A 113 15.16 20.73 -8.25
CA GLN A 113 15.84 19.73 -7.45
C GLN A 113 15.25 19.63 -6.03
N ILE A 114 15.57 18.55 -5.32
CA ILE A 114 15.14 18.40 -3.93
C ILE A 114 15.87 19.46 -3.08
N PRO A 115 15.16 20.31 -2.32
CA PRO A 115 15.80 21.30 -1.45
C PRO A 115 16.74 20.64 -0.43
N SER A 116 17.89 21.27 -0.16
CA SER A 116 18.95 20.74 0.72
C SER A 116 18.43 20.35 2.11
N PHE A 117 17.52 21.13 2.70
CA PHE A 117 16.93 20.84 4.01
C PHE A 117 16.07 19.56 4.04
N MET A 118 15.78 18.95 2.89
CA MET A 118 15.06 17.68 2.74
C MET A 118 16.00 16.51 2.40
N ILE A 119 17.30 16.79 2.25
CA ILE A 119 18.37 15.81 2.09
C ILE A 119 18.77 15.38 3.51
N GLY A 120 18.75 14.07 3.74
CA GLY A 120 18.97 13.49 5.06
C GLY A 120 18.00 12.34 5.32
N PRO A 121 18.38 11.40 6.21
CA PRO A 121 17.55 10.27 6.54
C PRO A 121 16.24 10.73 7.20
N ASP A 122 15.17 10.00 6.91
CA ASP A 122 14.01 10.00 7.80
C ASP A 122 14.37 9.20 9.07
N PRO A 123 13.65 9.39 10.20
CA PRO A 123 13.80 8.55 11.37
C PRO A 123 13.80 7.07 11.01
N GLU A 124 14.59 6.27 11.74
CA GLU A 124 14.64 4.83 11.52
C GLU A 124 13.23 4.22 11.53
N LYS A 125 12.97 3.41 10.53
CA LYS A 125 11.70 2.67 10.46
C LYS A 125 11.85 1.45 11.35
N LEU A 126 10.83 1.18 12.16
CA LEU A 126 10.71 -0.09 12.87
C LEU A 126 11.02 -1.28 11.94
N PRO A 127 11.78 -2.29 12.40
CA PRO A 127 12.09 -3.48 11.62
C PRO A 127 10.84 -4.24 11.17
N SER A 128 11.04 -5.20 10.26
CA SER A 128 9.92 -6.05 9.80
C SER A 128 9.58 -7.06 10.89
N LEU A 129 8.29 -7.37 11.02
CA LEU A 129 7.79 -8.38 11.97
C LEU A 129 8.54 -9.69 11.80
N THR A 130 9.07 -10.23 12.88
CA THR A 130 9.71 -11.55 12.93
C THR A 130 8.73 -12.64 13.36
N PHE A 131 9.12 -13.91 13.22
CA PHE A 131 8.29 -15.02 13.70
C PHE A 131 8.18 -15.03 15.23
N GLU A 132 9.27 -14.69 15.94
CA GLU A 132 9.27 -14.55 17.39
C GLU A 132 8.31 -13.44 17.86
N ASP A 133 8.32 -12.29 17.19
CA ASP A 133 7.37 -11.21 17.46
C ASP A 133 5.93 -11.64 17.22
N PHE A 134 5.67 -12.41 16.15
CA PHE A 134 4.36 -12.98 15.89
C PHE A 134 3.90 -13.91 17.03
N GLN A 135 4.77 -14.76 17.55
CA GLN A 135 4.45 -15.63 18.69
C GLN A 135 4.15 -14.80 19.96
N LYS A 136 4.93 -13.75 20.22
CA LYS A 136 4.67 -12.80 21.32
C LYS A 136 3.30 -12.15 21.16
N LEU A 137 2.98 -11.65 19.97
CA LEU A 137 1.68 -11.05 19.66
C LEU A 137 0.52 -12.01 19.88
N ILE A 138 0.64 -13.26 19.41
CA ILE A 138 -0.39 -14.28 19.62
C ILE A 138 -0.62 -14.51 21.13
N LYS A 139 0.45 -14.59 21.93
CA LYS A 139 0.35 -14.85 23.37
C LYS A 139 -0.38 -13.73 24.13
N VAL A 140 -0.08 -12.47 23.80
CA VAL A 140 -0.60 -11.30 24.52
C VAL A 140 -1.92 -10.76 23.97
N ALA A 141 -2.27 -11.09 22.72
CA ALA A 141 -3.48 -10.57 22.10
C ALA A 141 -4.76 -11.13 22.74
N GLU A 142 -5.76 -10.26 22.87
CA GLU A 142 -7.14 -10.65 23.19
C GLU A 142 -7.63 -11.69 22.18
N TYR A 143 -8.52 -12.59 22.60
CA TYR A 143 -8.95 -13.75 21.81
C TYR A 143 -9.34 -13.41 20.36
N HIS A 144 -10.19 -12.39 20.18
CA HIS A 144 -10.62 -11.98 18.84
C HIS A 144 -9.51 -11.35 17.99
N ASP A 145 -8.58 -10.62 18.61
CA ASP A 145 -7.45 -10.04 17.89
C ASP A 145 -6.42 -11.08 17.51
N ARG A 146 -6.22 -12.08 18.39
CA ARG A 146 -5.39 -13.25 18.13
C ARG A 146 -5.84 -13.97 16.85
N ILE A 147 -7.16 -14.13 16.66
CA ILE A 147 -7.74 -14.68 15.42
C ILE A 147 -7.38 -13.82 14.20
N ILE A 148 -7.52 -12.49 14.28
CA ILE A 148 -7.18 -11.58 13.17
C ILE A 148 -5.68 -11.64 12.86
N ILE A 149 -4.82 -11.61 13.89
CA ILE A 149 -3.36 -11.70 13.78
C ILE A 149 -2.97 -13.03 13.12
N TYR A 150 -3.53 -14.14 13.58
CA TYR A 150 -3.30 -15.45 13.00
C TYR A 150 -3.70 -15.50 11.52
N LEU A 151 -4.91 -15.08 11.17
CA LEU A 151 -5.39 -15.13 9.78
C LEU A 151 -4.62 -14.17 8.85
N LEU A 152 -4.16 -13.02 9.35
CA LEU A 152 -3.29 -12.11 8.60
C LEU A 152 -1.92 -12.72 8.31
N ALA A 153 -1.34 -13.42 9.30
CA ALA A 153 -0.10 -14.15 9.14
C ALA A 153 -0.29 -15.35 8.19
N TYR A 154 -1.33 -16.16 8.41
CA TYR A 154 -1.63 -17.36 7.64
C TYR A 154 -1.81 -17.06 6.15
N PHE A 155 -2.64 -16.08 5.78
CA PHE A 155 -2.92 -15.84 4.36
C PHE A 155 -1.98 -14.83 3.69
N GLY A 156 -1.24 -14.02 4.45
CA GLY A 156 -0.40 -12.95 3.91
C GLY A 156 -1.15 -11.95 3.01
N MET A 157 -2.47 -11.80 3.15
CA MET A 157 -3.28 -10.92 2.30
C MET A 157 -3.01 -9.44 2.58
N ARG A 158 -3.23 -8.58 1.57
CA ARG A 158 -3.37 -7.14 1.85
C ARG A 158 -4.62 -6.91 2.68
N VAL A 159 -4.65 -5.89 3.56
CA VAL A 159 -5.81 -5.61 4.41
C VAL A 159 -7.15 -5.50 3.66
N ARG A 160 -7.15 -4.94 2.44
CA ARG A 160 -8.38 -4.87 1.62
C ARG A 160 -8.78 -6.23 1.06
N GLU A 161 -7.81 -7.03 0.61
CA GLU A 161 -8.04 -8.41 0.17
C GLU A 161 -8.60 -9.23 1.33
N PHE A 162 -7.98 -9.16 2.51
CA PHE A 162 -8.43 -9.83 3.73
C PHE A 162 -9.91 -9.52 4.04
N ILE A 163 -10.26 -8.23 4.14
CA ILE A 163 -11.63 -7.79 4.45
C ILE A 163 -12.64 -8.26 3.40
N ASN A 164 -12.26 -8.17 2.12
CA ASN A 164 -13.17 -8.48 1.02
C ASN A 164 -13.26 -9.98 0.74
N SER A 165 -12.22 -10.77 1.03
CA SER A 165 -12.12 -12.18 0.64
C SER A 165 -12.54 -13.12 1.76
N LEU A 166 -12.28 -12.79 3.03
CA LEU A 166 -12.81 -13.56 4.16
C LEU A 166 -14.26 -13.16 4.43
N ASN A 167 -15.14 -13.72 3.61
CA ASN A 167 -16.58 -13.72 3.72
C ASN A 167 -17.12 -15.09 3.29
N GLU A 168 -18.32 -15.45 3.72
CA GLU A 168 -18.92 -16.77 3.43
C GLU A 168 -19.01 -17.07 1.94
N SER A 169 -19.42 -16.11 1.11
CA SER A 169 -19.58 -16.30 -0.34
C SER A 169 -18.29 -16.59 -1.11
N ASN A 170 -17.13 -16.37 -0.50
CA ASN A 170 -15.82 -16.59 -1.11
C ASN A 170 -15.10 -17.83 -0.57
N ILE A 171 -15.73 -18.57 0.35
CA ILE A 171 -15.12 -19.73 1.00
C ILE A 171 -15.80 -21.01 0.52
N ASP A 172 -15.01 -21.91 -0.05
CA ASP A 172 -15.42 -23.29 -0.29
C ASP A 172 -14.93 -24.15 0.88
N TRP A 173 -15.84 -24.45 1.80
CA TRP A 173 -15.55 -25.23 3.00
C TRP A 173 -15.22 -26.69 2.71
N GLN A 174 -15.81 -27.26 1.65
CA GLN A 174 -15.57 -28.65 1.28
C GLN A 174 -14.14 -28.81 0.77
N LYS A 175 -13.70 -27.87 -0.06
CA LYS A 175 -12.35 -27.86 -0.62
C LYS A 175 -11.32 -27.22 0.30
N GLY A 176 -11.70 -26.40 1.27
CA GLY A 176 -10.74 -25.67 2.10
C GLY A 176 -10.07 -24.55 1.31
N GLU A 177 -10.87 -23.77 0.58
CA GLU A 177 -10.41 -22.75 -0.36
C GLU A 177 -11.03 -21.38 -0.09
N VAL A 178 -10.23 -20.32 -0.25
CA VAL A 178 -10.67 -18.91 -0.18
C VAL A 178 -10.37 -18.23 -1.50
N LYS A 179 -11.41 -17.74 -2.19
CA LYS A 179 -11.26 -16.92 -3.39
C LYS A 179 -10.87 -15.49 -3.01
N VAL A 180 -9.71 -15.04 -3.45
CA VAL A 180 -9.23 -13.68 -3.17
C VAL A 180 -9.80 -12.67 -4.15
N VAL A 181 -10.47 -11.64 -3.64
CA VAL A 181 -11.14 -10.60 -4.42
C VAL A 181 -10.68 -9.18 -4.04
N GLY A 182 -10.97 -8.21 -4.91
CA GLY A 182 -10.62 -6.80 -4.70
C GLY A 182 -9.14 -6.46 -4.93
N THR A 183 -8.47 -7.21 -5.81
CA THR A 183 -7.09 -6.97 -6.22
C THR A 183 -6.99 -5.69 -7.06
N LYS A 184 -5.98 -4.84 -6.78
CA LYS A 184 -5.70 -3.62 -7.58
C LYS A 184 -4.86 -3.91 -8.82
N THR A 185 -4.17 -5.03 -8.83
CA THR A 185 -3.25 -5.46 -9.87
C THR A 185 -4.00 -6.40 -10.80
N LYS A 186 -3.65 -6.39 -12.11
CA LYS A 186 -4.15 -7.37 -13.09
C LYS A 186 -3.89 -8.83 -12.67
N ALA A 187 -2.95 -9.03 -11.71
CA ALA A 187 -2.71 -10.30 -11.05
C ALA A 187 -4.01 -11.02 -10.71
N SER A 188 -4.17 -12.15 -11.41
CA SER A 188 -5.38 -12.96 -11.53
C SER A 188 -6.14 -13.16 -10.20
N PRO A 189 -7.46 -13.39 -10.27
CA PRO A 189 -8.16 -14.04 -9.17
C PRO A 189 -7.33 -15.25 -8.72
N ARG A 190 -6.99 -15.30 -7.44
CA ARG A 190 -6.21 -16.39 -6.85
C ARG A 190 -7.02 -17.06 -5.76
N THR A 191 -6.81 -18.35 -5.63
CA THR A 191 -7.34 -19.14 -4.53
C THR A 191 -6.23 -19.37 -3.53
N LEU A 192 -6.52 -19.15 -2.24
CA LEU A 192 -5.67 -19.58 -1.14
C LEU A 192 -6.35 -20.76 -0.44
N TYR A 193 -5.57 -21.52 0.31
CA TYR A 193 -6.02 -22.79 0.88
C TYR A 193 -5.97 -22.74 2.40
N PHE A 194 -6.70 -23.63 3.06
CA PHE A 194 -6.65 -23.79 4.50
C PHE A 194 -6.98 -25.23 4.90
N ASP A 195 -6.41 -25.67 6.02
CA ASP A 195 -6.80 -26.94 6.61
C ASP A 195 -8.18 -26.79 7.27
N LYS A 196 -9.05 -27.78 7.04
CA LYS A 196 -10.45 -27.69 7.48
C LYS A 196 -10.62 -27.88 8.99
N GLN A 197 -9.68 -28.54 9.64
CA GLN A 197 -9.81 -28.98 11.03
C GLN A 197 -9.48 -27.87 12.03
N TYR A 198 -8.46 -27.07 11.74
CA TYR A 198 -7.97 -26.02 12.61
C TYR A 198 -8.23 -24.64 12.00
N THR A 199 -7.59 -24.31 10.88
CA THR A 199 -7.73 -22.99 10.26
C THR A 199 -9.17 -22.73 9.81
N GLY A 200 -9.87 -23.75 9.31
CA GLY A 200 -11.30 -23.68 8.98
C GLY A 200 -12.16 -23.23 10.17
N LYS A 201 -11.93 -23.81 11.37
CA LYS A 201 -12.65 -23.40 12.58
C LYS A 201 -12.31 -21.97 12.99
N ILE A 202 -11.06 -21.53 12.84
CA ILE A 202 -10.66 -20.14 13.11
C ILE A 202 -11.37 -19.17 12.15
N ILE A 203 -11.47 -19.52 10.87
CA ILE A 203 -12.21 -18.73 9.87
C ILE A 203 -13.69 -18.65 10.26
N ASP A 204 -14.31 -19.76 10.66
CA ASP A 204 -15.71 -19.79 11.08
C ASP A 204 -15.97 -18.87 12.29
N ILE A 205 -15.10 -18.93 13.32
CA ILE A 205 -15.18 -18.03 14.48
C ILE A 205 -15.03 -16.56 14.04
N TYR A 206 -14.09 -16.27 13.13
CA TYR A 206 -13.92 -14.93 12.57
C TYR A 206 -15.19 -14.44 11.86
N LEU A 207 -15.82 -15.28 11.04
CA LEU A 207 -17.01 -14.94 10.27
C LEU A 207 -18.23 -14.68 11.15
N LYS A 208 -18.46 -15.54 12.16
CA LYS A 208 -19.54 -15.37 13.14
C LYS A 208 -19.44 -14.05 13.90
N ASN A 209 -18.21 -13.65 14.23
CA ASN A 209 -17.95 -12.38 14.91
C ASN A 209 -17.81 -11.20 13.94
N ARG A 210 -17.83 -11.44 12.62
CA ARG A 210 -17.50 -10.42 11.62
C ARG A 210 -18.37 -9.19 11.75
N ALA A 211 -19.68 -9.36 11.95
CA ALA A 211 -20.64 -8.25 12.07
C ALA A 211 -20.32 -7.26 13.22
N THR A 212 -19.60 -7.68 14.26
CA THR A 212 -19.15 -6.79 15.34
C THR A 212 -18.07 -5.80 14.89
N TYR A 213 -17.41 -6.05 13.76
CA TYR A 213 -16.31 -5.24 13.24
C TYR A 213 -16.76 -4.09 12.28
N LYS A 214 -18.04 -3.67 12.33
CA LYS A 214 -18.75 -2.81 11.35
C LYS A 214 -18.06 -1.50 10.85
N LYS A 215 -18.35 -1.18 9.58
CA LYS A 215 -18.24 0.08 8.76
C LYS A 215 -16.90 0.83 8.59
N LYS A 216 -15.86 0.62 9.40
CA LYS A 216 -14.49 1.20 9.16
C LYS A 216 -13.37 0.16 9.25
N TYR A 217 -13.64 -1.08 8.85
CA TYR A 217 -12.79 -2.27 8.99
C TYR A 217 -11.29 -2.06 8.78
N ARG A 218 -10.86 -1.38 7.71
CA ARG A 218 -9.42 -1.18 7.46
C ARG A 218 -8.73 -0.36 8.54
N HIS A 219 -9.35 0.73 8.96
CA HIS A 219 -8.78 1.59 10.01
C HIS A 219 -8.88 0.88 11.36
N GLN A 220 -9.95 0.11 11.58
CA GLN A 220 -10.12 -0.67 12.81
C GLN A 220 -9.09 -1.79 12.95
N ILE A 221 -8.76 -2.55 11.89
CA ILE A 221 -7.72 -3.58 11.99
C ILE A 221 -6.39 -2.94 12.42
N ASN A 222 -5.94 -1.88 11.75
CA ASN A 222 -4.70 -1.20 12.16
C ASN A 222 -4.81 -0.66 13.59
N LYS A 223 -5.91 0.01 13.95
CA LYS A 223 -6.11 0.55 15.31
C LYS A 223 -6.11 -0.54 16.38
N ARG A 224 -6.64 -1.73 16.08
CA ARG A 224 -6.63 -2.89 16.99
C ARG A 224 -5.22 -3.45 17.14
N LEU A 225 -4.48 -3.58 16.03
CA LEU A 225 -3.08 -4.01 16.05
C LEU A 225 -2.17 -3.01 16.78
N ASP A 226 -2.47 -1.70 16.69
CA ASP A 226 -1.75 -0.65 17.42
C ASP A 226 -1.84 -0.82 18.96
N ARG A 227 -2.82 -1.57 19.48
CA ARG A 227 -2.92 -1.92 20.91
C ARG A 227 -1.80 -2.85 21.38
N TYR A 228 -1.16 -3.57 20.45
CA TYR A 228 -0.09 -4.52 20.72
C TYR A 228 1.23 -4.07 20.08
N LYS A 229 1.46 -2.75 20.04
CA LYS A 229 2.72 -2.19 19.55
C LYS A 229 3.84 -2.25 20.59
N ASP A 230 3.50 -2.17 21.89
CA ASP A 230 4.49 -2.09 22.97
C ASP A 230 5.18 -3.44 23.29
N PRO A 231 4.52 -4.61 23.12
CA PRO A 231 5.17 -5.90 23.35
C PRO A 231 6.26 -6.28 22.34
N ILE A 232 6.44 -5.53 21.25
CA ILE A 232 7.39 -5.84 20.17
C ILE A 232 8.04 -4.56 19.62
N ASP A 233 9.29 -4.65 19.16
CA ASP A 233 9.99 -3.52 18.54
C ASP A 233 9.89 -3.51 17.01
N THR A 234 8.96 -4.28 16.44
CA THR A 234 8.75 -4.39 14.99
C THR A 234 7.40 -3.82 14.56
N LYS A 235 7.22 -3.66 13.24
CA LYS A 235 5.95 -3.23 12.67
C LYS A 235 4.84 -4.25 12.94
N ASN A 236 3.74 -3.84 13.56
CA ASN A 236 2.52 -4.65 13.70
C ASN A 236 1.39 -4.13 12.81
N ASN A 237 1.41 -4.43 11.51
CA ASN A 237 0.33 -4.06 10.60
C ASN A 237 0.16 -5.11 9.49
N PRO A 238 -0.96 -5.14 8.74
CA PRO A 238 -1.23 -6.16 7.74
C PRO A 238 -0.14 -6.31 6.67
N HIS A 239 0.58 -5.21 6.36
CA HIS A 239 1.70 -5.31 5.42
C HIS A 239 2.92 -5.98 6.05
N ALA A 240 3.15 -5.83 7.36
CA ALA A 240 4.18 -6.55 8.09
C ALA A 240 3.88 -8.05 8.16
N PHE A 241 2.64 -8.46 8.48
CA PHE A 241 2.22 -9.86 8.42
C PHE A 241 2.36 -10.47 7.03
N ARG A 242 2.02 -9.73 5.98
CA ARG A 242 2.27 -10.16 4.60
C ARG A 242 3.75 -10.39 4.29
N ARG A 243 4.65 -9.59 4.88
CA ARG A 243 6.10 -9.79 4.73
C ARG A 243 6.58 -10.99 5.54
N LEU A 244 6.05 -11.17 6.75
CA LEU A 244 6.29 -12.36 7.56
C LEU A 244 5.89 -13.62 6.79
N PHE A 245 4.66 -13.68 6.28
CA PHE A 245 4.17 -14.78 5.43
C PHE A 245 5.14 -15.08 4.30
N ASN A 246 5.54 -14.05 3.54
CA ASN A 246 6.48 -14.24 2.43
C ASN A 246 7.80 -14.87 2.91
N THR A 247 8.42 -14.28 3.94
CA THR A 247 9.71 -14.75 4.46
C THR A 247 9.63 -16.17 5.02
N GLU A 248 8.62 -16.48 5.84
CA GLU A 248 8.52 -17.77 6.52
C GLU A 248 8.01 -18.87 5.58
N MET A 249 7.09 -18.58 4.66
CA MET A 249 6.72 -19.53 3.61
C MET A 249 7.93 -19.88 2.74
N PHE A 250 8.74 -18.88 2.36
CA PHE A 250 9.98 -19.15 1.64
C PHE A 250 10.89 -20.10 2.41
N LYS A 251 11.13 -19.85 3.70
CA LYS A 251 11.96 -20.73 4.53
C LYS A 251 11.40 -22.15 4.64
N SER A 252 10.08 -22.27 4.79
CA SER A 252 9.41 -23.57 4.95
C SER A 252 9.46 -24.42 3.68
N LEU A 253 9.35 -23.79 2.50
CA LEU A 253 9.51 -24.49 1.20
C LEU A 253 10.96 -24.86 0.91
N ASN A 254 11.90 -24.00 1.32
CA ASN A 254 13.31 -24.03 0.96
C ASN A 254 14.14 -25.10 1.72
N GLN A 255 13.60 -26.29 1.97
CA GLN A 255 14.41 -27.44 2.44
C GLN A 255 15.51 -27.85 1.41
N LYS A 256 15.40 -27.40 0.15
CA LYS A 256 16.46 -27.48 -0.87
C LYS A 256 16.74 -26.08 -1.42
N HIS A 257 17.78 -25.42 -0.94
CA HIS A 257 18.06 -24.02 -1.30
C HIS A 257 18.13 -23.78 -2.82
N LYS A 258 17.39 -22.75 -3.30
CA LYS A 258 17.49 -22.05 -4.61
C LYS A 258 16.55 -22.46 -5.76
N ASP A 259 15.49 -23.25 -5.55
CA ASP A 259 14.56 -23.54 -6.65
C ASP A 259 13.80 -22.28 -7.12
N PRO A 260 13.89 -21.86 -8.40
CA PRO A 260 13.01 -20.84 -8.97
C PRO A 260 11.51 -21.14 -8.76
N MET A 261 11.14 -22.41 -8.61
CA MET A 261 9.77 -22.85 -8.34
C MET A 261 9.24 -22.33 -7.00
N ASP A 262 10.03 -22.33 -5.92
CA ASP A 262 9.58 -21.80 -4.63
C ASP A 262 9.25 -20.31 -4.73
N ARG A 263 10.08 -19.56 -5.50
CA ARG A 263 9.85 -18.15 -5.79
C ARG A 263 8.58 -17.93 -6.59
N TYR A 264 8.33 -18.79 -7.57
CA TYR A 264 7.08 -18.76 -8.30
C TYR A 264 5.88 -19.04 -7.38
N ILE A 265 5.91 -20.12 -6.59
CA ILE A 265 4.83 -20.53 -5.69
C ILE A 265 4.45 -19.41 -4.72
N VAL A 266 5.42 -18.86 -3.97
CA VAL A 266 5.14 -17.79 -3.00
C VAL A 266 4.61 -16.54 -3.69
N LYS A 267 5.15 -16.17 -4.87
CA LYS A 267 4.63 -15.05 -5.66
C LYS A 267 3.20 -15.28 -6.15
N ARG A 268 2.84 -16.52 -6.52
CA ARG A 268 1.47 -16.92 -6.87
C ARG A 268 0.53 -16.76 -5.68
N PHE A 269 0.91 -17.25 -4.49
CA PHE A 269 0.17 -17.02 -3.24
C PHE A 269 0.00 -15.54 -2.90
N MET A 270 1.02 -14.73 -3.21
CA MET A 270 0.96 -13.28 -3.01
C MET A 270 0.15 -12.54 -4.09
N GLY A 271 -0.15 -13.15 -5.23
CA GLY A 271 -0.72 -12.44 -6.38
C GLY A 271 0.22 -11.38 -6.94
N HIS A 272 1.50 -11.69 -7.05
CA HIS A 272 2.47 -10.87 -7.77
C HIS A 272 2.58 -11.37 -9.22
N GLU A 273 2.03 -10.62 -10.17
CA GLU A 273 2.29 -10.80 -11.60
C GLU A 273 3.66 -10.24 -11.93
N LYS A 274 4.52 -11.03 -12.60
CA LYS A 274 5.75 -10.69 -13.35
C LYS A 274 6.93 -11.60 -13.03
N GLU A 275 6.77 -12.89 -13.26
CA GLU A 275 7.86 -13.70 -13.80
C GLU A 275 7.26 -14.51 -14.96
N LYS A 276 8.10 -14.87 -15.94
CA LYS A 276 7.69 -15.79 -17.00
C LYS A 276 7.03 -17.01 -16.35
N ASP A 277 5.90 -17.43 -16.90
CA ASP A 277 5.24 -18.63 -16.42
C ASP A 277 6.26 -19.77 -16.48
N PRO A 278 6.62 -20.42 -15.36
CA PRO A 278 7.58 -21.52 -15.35
C PRO A 278 7.06 -22.72 -16.14
N THR A 279 5.88 -22.65 -16.76
CA THR A 279 5.48 -23.57 -17.82
C THR A 279 6.50 -23.67 -18.95
N GLU A 280 7.36 -22.65 -19.16
CA GLU A 280 8.52 -22.73 -20.07
C GLU A 280 9.68 -23.59 -19.50
N LEU A 281 9.75 -23.79 -18.18
CA LEU A 281 10.84 -24.48 -17.46
C LEU A 281 10.40 -25.82 -16.82
N TYR A 282 9.10 -26.03 -16.61
CA TYR A 282 8.51 -27.16 -15.92
C TYR A 282 7.26 -27.62 -16.66
N SER A 283 7.24 -28.90 -17.04
CA SER A 283 6.15 -29.54 -17.78
C SER A 283 4.89 -29.79 -16.95
N ASN A 284 4.99 -29.78 -15.61
CA ASN A 284 3.87 -29.91 -14.69
C ASN A 284 3.95 -28.81 -13.62
N LEU A 285 2.89 -28.00 -13.50
CA LEU A 285 2.76 -27.05 -12.39
C LEU A 285 2.48 -27.82 -11.08
N PRO A 286 3.07 -27.39 -9.95
CA PRO A 286 2.84 -28.05 -8.68
C PRO A 286 1.40 -27.87 -8.18
N ASP A 287 0.89 -28.87 -7.47
CA ASP A 287 -0.36 -28.78 -6.73
C ASP A 287 -0.20 -27.77 -5.57
N LEU A 288 -0.62 -26.53 -5.85
CA LEU A 288 -0.54 -25.41 -4.92
C LEU A 288 -1.27 -25.66 -3.60
N LYS A 289 -2.36 -26.44 -3.62
CA LYS A 289 -3.13 -26.77 -2.43
C LYS A 289 -2.35 -27.73 -1.54
N ASN A 290 -1.84 -28.82 -2.12
CA ASN A 290 -1.02 -29.77 -1.37
C ASN A 290 0.23 -29.10 -0.82
N ILE A 291 0.89 -28.26 -1.61
CA ILE A 291 2.06 -27.49 -1.15
C ILE A 291 1.69 -26.59 0.02
N TRP A 292 0.60 -25.83 -0.08
CA TRP A 292 0.13 -24.99 1.01
C TRP A 292 -0.13 -25.83 2.27
N LEU A 293 -0.95 -26.87 2.17
CA LEU A 293 -1.35 -27.67 3.34
C LEU A 293 -0.20 -28.45 3.96
N LYS A 294 0.82 -28.83 3.20
CA LYS A 294 1.97 -29.59 3.70
C LYS A 294 3.08 -28.70 4.27
N TYR A 295 3.38 -27.60 3.59
CA TYR A 295 4.55 -26.75 3.87
C TYR A 295 4.17 -25.36 4.37
N HIS A 296 2.97 -25.17 4.92
CA HIS A 296 2.66 -23.91 5.58
C HIS A 296 3.51 -23.78 6.85
N TYR A 297 4.22 -22.66 7.00
CA TYR A 297 5.08 -22.42 8.18
C TYR A 297 4.35 -22.37 9.53
N LEU A 298 3.01 -22.42 9.52
CA LEU A 298 2.16 -22.43 10.73
C LEU A 298 1.57 -23.81 11.05
N ASN A 299 1.82 -24.82 10.22
CA ASN A 299 1.27 -26.17 10.43
C ASN A 299 1.70 -26.77 11.78
N ASP A 300 2.97 -26.59 12.15
CA ASP A 300 3.52 -27.06 13.43
C ASP A 300 3.03 -26.23 14.64
N TYR A 301 2.19 -25.23 14.38
CA TYR A 301 1.71 -24.27 15.36
C TYR A 301 0.17 -24.24 15.43
N HIS A 302 -0.49 -25.35 15.05
CA HIS A 302 -1.94 -25.54 15.12
C HIS A 302 -2.52 -25.66 16.55
N ASN A 303 -1.83 -25.12 17.55
CA ASN A 303 -2.26 -25.02 18.95
C ASN A 303 -2.13 -23.59 19.51
N LEU A 304 -1.75 -22.62 18.68
CA LEU A 304 -1.54 -21.22 19.08
C LEU A 304 -2.82 -20.51 19.57
N ILE A 305 -3.96 -20.90 19.02
CA ILE A 305 -5.29 -20.46 19.44
C ILE A 305 -6.04 -21.66 19.97
N GLN A 306 -6.48 -21.59 21.23
CA GLN A 306 -7.41 -22.56 21.79
C GLN A 306 -8.76 -22.44 21.09
N LEU A 307 -9.18 -23.53 20.46
CA LEU A 307 -10.49 -23.63 19.84
C LEU A 307 -11.52 -24.00 20.92
N PRO A 308 -12.73 -23.42 20.86
CA PRO A 308 -13.83 -23.79 21.75
C PRO A 308 -14.32 -25.22 21.52
#